data_AF-A3DEY3-F1
#
_entry.id   AF-A3DEY3-F1
#
_cell.length_a   1.000
_cell.length_b   1.000
_cell.length_c   1.000
_cell.angle_alpha   90.00
_cell.angle_beta   90.00
_cell.angle_gamma   90.00
#
_symmetry.space_group_name_H-M   'P 1'
#
loop_
_entity.id
_entity.type
_entity.pdbx_description
1 polymer ?
#
loop_
_entity_poly.entity_id
_entity_poly.type
_entity_poly.pdbx_seq_one_letter_code
_entity_poly.pdbx_strand_id
1 'polypeptide(L)'
;MMGGFIVTIVIALIAGWLGNNIIIRQTPQDIWEACVVALPAAWIGAYMPYFNTFGPKIMDIALVPTFLFALAAAVIFKVVKKVVKQAS
;
A
#
# COMPACT_ATOMS: atom_id res chain seq x y z
N MET A 1 9.18 -18.75 1.74
CA MET A 1 9.60 -18.57 0.34
C MET A 1 9.92 -17.09 0.11
N MET A 2 11.19 -16.74 -0.16
CA MET A 2 11.62 -15.33 -0.31
C MET A 2 10.89 -14.56 -1.42
N GLY A 3 10.37 -15.24 -2.45
CA GLY A 3 9.69 -14.62 -3.57
C GLY A 3 8.40 -13.87 -3.20
N GLY A 4 7.59 -14.40 -2.28
CA GLY A 4 6.36 -13.74 -1.84
C GLY A 4 6.63 -12.39 -1.16
N PHE A 5 7.65 -12.34 -0.31
CA PHE A 5 8.07 -11.11 0.37
C PHE A 5 8.49 -10.02 -0.63
N ILE A 6 9.29 -10.38 -1.64
CA ILE A 6 9.72 -9.45 -2.70
C ILE A 6 8.51 -8.89 -3.46
N VAL A 7 7.53 -9.73 -3.80
CA VAL A 7 6.31 -9.28 -4.48
C VAL A 7 5.52 -8.29 -3.63
N THR A 8 5.41 -8.50 -2.31
CA THR A 8 4.73 -7.52 -1.43
C THR A 8 5.45 -6.17 -1.40
N ILE A 9 6.80 -6.16 -1.44
CA ILE A 9 7.58 -4.92 -1.48
C ILE A 9 7.32 -4.18 -2.79
N VAL A 10 7.36 -4.89 -3.92
CA VAL A 10 7.09 -4.29 -5.23
C VAL A 10 5.68 -3.72 -5.28
N ILE A 11 4.68 -4.47 -4.79
CA ILE A 11 3.29 -4.00 -4.71
C ILE A 11 3.17 -2.77 -3.82
N ALA A 12 3.81 -2.76 -2.64
CA ALA A 12 3.77 -1.62 -1.74
C ALA A 12 4.43 -0.37 -2.34
N LEU A 13 5.53 -0.53 -3.08
CA LEU A 13 6.18 0.59 -3.78
C LEU A 13 5.27 1.16 -4.88
N ILE A 14 4.66 0.30 -5.70
CA ILE A 14 3.75 0.71 -6.77
C ILE A 14 2.51 1.38 -6.16
N ALA A 15 1.89 0.76 -5.16
CA ALA A 15 0.67 1.26 -4.52
C ALA A 15 0.92 2.53 -3.70
N GLY A 16 2.07 2.64 -3.01
CA GLY A 16 2.48 3.85 -2.29
C GLY A 16 2.71 5.03 -3.25
N TRP A 17 3.38 4.77 -4.38
CA TRP A 17 3.57 5.77 -5.43
C TRP A 17 2.25 6.19 -6.09
N LEU A 18 1.38 5.23 -6.45
CA LEU A 18 0.05 5.51 -7.00
C LEU A 18 -0.84 6.26 -6.00
N GLY A 19 -0.90 5.79 -4.76
CA GLY A 19 -1.68 6.41 -3.67
C GLY A 19 -1.26 7.86 -3.43
N ASN A 20 0.05 8.14 -3.51
CA ASN A 20 0.54 9.50 -3.43
C ASN A 20 0.18 10.34 -4.68
N ASN A 21 0.23 9.77 -5.89
CA ASN A 21 -0.07 10.49 -7.12
C ASN A 21 -1.55 10.87 -7.28
N ILE A 22 -2.47 10.16 -6.63
CA ILE A 22 -3.92 10.45 -6.68
C ILE A 22 -4.28 11.86 -6.15
N ILE A 23 -3.44 12.44 -5.27
CA ILE A 23 -3.73 13.75 -4.66
C ILE A 23 -2.71 14.80 -5.14
N ILE A 24 -3.25 15.89 -5.72
CA ILE A 24 -2.61 16.91 -6.59
C ILE A 24 -1.38 17.67 -6.02
N ARG A 25 -1.00 17.48 -4.75
CA ARG A 25 0.25 18.03 -4.20
C ARG A 25 1.23 16.90 -3.88
N GLN A 26 2.34 16.85 -4.60
CA GLN A 26 3.38 15.85 -4.42
C GLN A 26 4.62 16.53 -3.81
N THR A 27 5.00 16.09 -2.61
CA THR A 27 6.37 16.29 -2.11
C THR A 27 7.12 14.95 -2.19
N PRO A 28 8.40 14.92 -2.61
CA PRO A 28 9.18 13.67 -2.71
C PRO A 28 9.19 12.87 -1.41
N GLN A 29 9.18 13.58 -0.28
CA GLN A 29 9.11 13.00 1.06
C GLN A 29 7.79 12.24 1.33
N ASP A 30 6.67 12.68 0.76
CA ASP A 30 5.37 12.03 0.94
C ASP A 30 5.31 10.67 0.24
N ILE A 31 6.05 10.50 -0.86
CA ILE A 31 6.12 9.23 -1.61
C ILE A 31 6.77 8.16 -0.72
N TRP A 32 7.91 8.49 -0.10
CA TRP A 32 8.62 7.54 0.74
C TRP A 32 7.80 7.14 1.97
N GLU A 33 7.19 8.10 2.65
CA GLU A 33 6.32 7.84 3.79
C GLU A 33 5.09 6.99 3.38
N ALA A 34 4.47 7.28 2.25
CA ALA A 34 3.35 6.49 1.73
C ALA A 34 3.75 5.04 1.40
N CYS A 35 4.93 4.82 0.83
CA CYS A 35 5.47 3.48 0.58
C CYS A 35 5.73 2.71 1.88
N VAL A 36 6.28 3.37 2.90
CA VAL A 36 6.53 2.76 4.22
C VAL A 36 5.21 2.36 4.89
N VAL A 37 4.17 3.17 4.78
CA VAL A 37 2.83 2.86 5.32
C VAL A 37 2.10 1.80 4.49
N ALA A 38 2.34 1.77 3.18
CA ALA A 38 1.76 0.77 2.28
C ALA A 38 2.31 -0.65 2.51
N LEU A 39 3.54 -0.80 3.00
CA LEU A 39 4.18 -2.11 3.26
C LEU A 39 3.42 -2.99 4.27
N PRO A 40 3.16 -2.56 5.53
CA PRO A 40 2.41 -3.37 6.47
C PRO A 40 0.97 -3.63 6.01
N ALA A 41 0.35 -2.67 5.29
CA ALA A 41 -0.96 -2.87 4.69
C ALA A 41 -0.95 -3.93 3.57
N ALA A 42 0.08 -3.93 2.72
CA ALA A 42 0.30 -4.97 1.71
C ALA A 42 0.41 -6.35 2.38
N TRP A 43 1.14 -6.48 3.49
CA TRP A 43 1.24 -7.75 4.21
C TRP A 43 -0.09 -8.24 4.77
N ILE A 44 -0.93 -7.32 5.26
CA ILE A 44 -2.29 -7.67 5.70
C ILE A 44 -3.09 -8.23 4.51
N GLY A 45 -3.07 -7.56 3.36
CA GLY A 45 -3.76 -8.06 2.16
C GLY A 45 -3.16 -9.37 1.60
N ALA A 46 -1.86 -9.59 1.80
CA ALA A 46 -1.15 -10.75 1.26
C ALA A 46 -1.35 -12.03 2.08
N TYR A 47 -1.22 -11.92 3.40
CA TYR A 47 -1.12 -13.09 4.28
C TYR A 47 -2.37 -13.38 5.08
N MET A 48 -3.32 -12.43 5.16
CA MET A 48 -4.52 -12.65 5.94
C MET A 48 -5.44 -13.66 5.23
N PRO A 49 -5.79 -14.79 5.88
CA PRO A 49 -6.43 -15.93 5.21
C PRO A 49 -7.81 -15.60 4.64
N TYR A 50 -8.53 -14.64 5.23
CA TYR A 50 -9.82 -14.17 4.73
C TYR A 50 -9.73 -13.42 3.40
N PHE A 51 -8.65 -12.66 3.20
CA PHE A 51 -8.43 -11.87 1.99
C PHE A 51 -7.64 -12.65 0.93
N ASN A 52 -6.79 -13.59 1.37
CA ASN A 52 -6.01 -14.47 0.49
C ASN A 52 -6.85 -15.52 -0.26
N THR A 53 -8.17 -15.52 -0.16
CA THR A 53 -9.06 -16.35 -1.00
C THR A 53 -9.56 -15.61 -2.24
N PHE A 54 -9.37 -14.28 -2.31
CA PHE A 54 -9.95 -13.44 -3.35
C PHE A 54 -8.91 -12.98 -4.39
N GLY A 55 -9.13 -13.34 -5.65
CA GLY A 55 -8.34 -12.88 -6.79
C GLY A 55 -7.12 -13.75 -7.16
N PRO A 56 -6.36 -13.32 -8.19
CA PRO A 56 -5.20 -14.06 -8.69
C PRO A 56 -4.11 -14.15 -7.63
N LYS A 57 -3.57 -15.36 -7.47
CA LYS A 57 -2.49 -15.67 -6.53
C LYS A 57 -1.16 -15.75 -7.25
N ILE A 58 -0.15 -15.08 -6.72
CA ILE A 58 1.24 -15.25 -7.13
C ILE A 58 2.02 -15.70 -5.91
N MET A 59 2.64 -16.89 -5.98
CA MET A 59 3.45 -17.44 -4.88
C MET A 59 2.70 -17.44 -3.53
N ASP A 60 1.48 -17.98 -3.52
CA ASP A 60 0.56 -18.05 -2.37
C ASP A 60 0.09 -16.70 -1.78
N ILE A 61 0.31 -15.59 -2.50
CA ILE A 61 -0.14 -14.25 -2.12
C ILE A 61 -1.24 -13.78 -3.07
N ALA A 62 -2.38 -13.38 -2.52
CA ALA A 62 -3.46 -12.78 -3.30
C ALA A 62 -3.11 -11.36 -3.72
N LEU A 63 -2.92 -11.15 -5.02
CA LEU A 63 -2.40 -9.91 -5.58
C LEU A 63 -3.38 -8.74 -5.38
N VAL A 64 -4.67 -8.99 -5.64
CA VAL A 64 -5.71 -7.96 -5.61
C VAL A 64 -5.91 -7.39 -4.21
N PRO A 65 -6.14 -8.20 -3.16
CA PRO A 65 -6.26 -7.67 -1.80
C PRO A 65 -4.97 -6.99 -1.34
N THR A 66 -3.80 -7.57 -1.61
CA THR A 66 -2.50 -6.94 -1.30
C THR A 66 -2.42 -5.52 -1.87
N PHE A 67 -2.75 -5.36 -3.15
CA PHE A 67 -2.70 -4.07 -3.83
C PHE A 67 -3.75 -3.09 -3.29
N LEU A 68 -4.98 -3.55 -3.06
CA LEU A 68 -6.07 -2.72 -2.54
C LEU A 68 -5.77 -2.19 -1.13
N PHE A 69 -5.29 -3.05 -0.23
CA PHE A 69 -4.92 -2.63 1.12
C PHE A 69 -3.75 -1.65 1.11
N ALA A 70 -2.71 -1.93 0.30
CA ALA A 70 -1.56 -1.04 0.15
C ALA A 70 -1.98 0.34 -0.38
N LEU A 71 -2.84 0.37 -1.40
CA LEU A 71 -3.32 1.61 -2.02
C LEU A 71 -4.24 2.38 -1.07
N ALA A 72 -5.16 1.69 -0.40
CA ALA A 72 -6.04 2.30 0.60
C ALA A 72 -5.23 2.94 1.73
N ALA A 73 -4.23 2.25 2.27
CA ALA A 73 -3.37 2.78 3.31
C ALA A 73 -2.58 4.02 2.85
N ALA A 74 -2.02 4.00 1.63
CA ALA A 74 -1.30 5.15 1.07
C ALA A 74 -2.22 6.38 0.90
N VAL A 75 -3.45 6.18 0.42
CA VAL A 75 -4.44 7.25 0.26
C VAL A 75 -4.88 7.78 1.63
N ILE A 76 -5.22 6.90 2.57
CA ILE A 76 -5.63 7.28 3.94
C ILE A 76 -4.52 8.07 4.61
N PHE A 77 -3.28 7.59 4.55
CA PHE A 77 -2.13 8.29 5.12
C PHE A 77 -2.01 9.72 4.58
N LYS A 78 -2.16 9.90 3.28
CA LYS A 78 -2.08 11.22 2.66
C LYS A 78 -3.25 12.12 3.06
N VAL A 79 -4.47 11.59 3.16
CA VAL A 79 -5.63 12.32 3.67
C VAL A 79 -5.41 12.75 5.11
N VAL A 80 -4.96 11.84 5.98
CA VAL A 80 -4.65 12.13 7.40
C VAL A 80 -3.58 13.21 7.49
N LYS A 81 -2.47 13.09 6.74
CA LYS A 81 -1.40 14.10 6.71
C LYS A 81 -1.92 15.47 6.28
N LYS A 82 -2.80 15.52 5.28
CA LYS A 82 -3.44 16.76 4.84
C LYS A 82 -4.31 17.38 5.93
N VAL A 83 -5.13 16.58 6.62
CA VAL A 83 -5.98 17.05 7.73
C VAL A 83 -5.13 17.57 8.88
N VAL A 84 -4.09 16.82 9.28
CA VAL A 84 -3.16 17.23 10.35
C VAL A 84 -2.47 18.55 10.00
N LYS A 85 -2.04 18.73 8.74
CA LYS A 85 -1.42 19.99 8.30
C LYS A 85 -2.41 21.17 8.25
N GLN A 86 -3.70 20.93 8.07
CA GLN A 86 -4.73 21.97 8.09
C GLN A 86 -5.15 22.38 9.50
N ALA A 87 -4.98 21.47 10.48
CA ALA A 87 -5.31 21.71 11.89
C ALA A 87 -4.16 22.36 12.70
N SER A 88 -2.96 22.47 12.10
CA SER A 88 -1.78 23.15 12.66
C SER A 88 -1.55 24.50 12.01
#